data_AF-A0A2E6NEC1-F1
#
_entry.id   AF-A0A2E6NEC1-F1
#
_cell.length_a   1.000
_cell.length_b   1.000
_cell.length_c   1.000
_cell.angle_alpha   90.00
_cell.angle_beta   90.00
_cell.angle_gamma   90.00
#
_symmetry.space_group_name_H-M   'P 1'
#
loop_
_entity.id
_entity.type
_entity.pdbx_description
1 polymer ?
#
loop_
_entity_poly.entity_id
_entity_poly.type
_entity_poly.pdbx_seq_one_letter_code
_entity_poly.pdbx_strand_id
1 'polypeptide(L)'
;MNPEDILSAINRISSDTIGKLEKFSSFEWESPSRCHMWANKDVASHLVATLGFNLNSITMALSGNSLPGEGMPNPGTFHSTQIAPGIASRAIQLSETSLRNKTTL
;
A
#
# COMPACT_ATOMS: atom_id res chain seq x y z
N MET A 1 15.34 -1.58 -16.66
CA MET A 1 15.92 -1.58 -15.31
C MET A 1 16.35 -3.00 -15.03
N ASN A 2 17.61 -3.23 -14.65
CA ASN A 2 18.04 -4.59 -14.31
C ASN A 2 17.47 -4.99 -12.93
N PRO A 3 17.46 -6.28 -12.56
CA PRO A 3 16.91 -6.71 -11.27
C PRO A 3 17.56 -6.04 -10.05
N GLU A 4 18.87 -5.79 -10.09
CA GLU A 4 19.61 -5.17 -8.98
C GLU A 4 19.19 -3.72 -8.76
N ASP A 5 19.01 -2.95 -9.83
CA ASP A 5 18.50 -1.57 -9.81
C ASP A 5 17.09 -1.52 -9.20
N ILE A 6 16.23 -2.48 -9.57
CA ILE A 6 14.86 -2.58 -9.03
C ILE A 6 14.90 -2.83 -7.52
N LEU A 7 15.69 -3.83 -7.09
CA LEU A 7 15.82 -4.17 -5.67
C LEU A 7 16.42 -3.02 -4.85
N SER A 8 17.44 -2.35 -5.39
CA SER A 8 18.05 -1.16 -4.78
C SER A 8 17.05 -0.02 -4.63
N ALA A 9 16.24 0.24 -5.67
CA ALA A 9 15.19 1.25 -5.62
C ALA A 9 14.11 0.91 -4.59
N ILE A 10 13.64 -0.34 -4.55
CA ILE A 10 12.66 -0.82 -3.57
C ILE A 10 13.20 -0.59 -2.15
N ASN A 11 14.42 -1.04 -1.88
CA ASN A 11 15.03 -0.94 -0.55
C ASN A 11 15.22 0.51 -0.09
N ARG A 12 15.68 1.39 -0.99
CA ARG A 12 15.89 2.81 -0.69
C ARG A 12 14.55 3.51 -0.39
N ILE A 13 13.56 3.30 -1.25
CA ILE A 13 12.25 3.97 -1.12
C ILE A 13 11.51 3.47 0.12
N SER A 14 11.51 2.16 0.37
CA SER A 14 10.83 1.59 1.54
C SER A 14 11.47 2.07 2.84
N SER A 15 12.80 2.05 2.94
CA SER A 15 13.52 2.50 4.13
C SER A 15 13.30 3.98 4.42
N ASP A 16 13.39 4.85 3.40
CA ASP A 16 13.15 6.29 3.57
C ASP A 16 11.69 6.59 3.95
N THR A 17 10.74 5.83 3.42
CA THR A 17 9.33 5.96 3.76
C THR A 17 9.08 5.56 5.21
N ILE A 18 9.58 4.40 5.64
CA ILE A 18 9.46 3.94 7.03
C ILE A 18 10.10 4.96 7.99
N GLY A 19 11.33 5.39 7.71
CA GLY A 19 12.03 6.37 8.56
C GLY A 19 11.35 7.74 8.64
N LYS A 20 10.47 8.10 7.69
CA LYS A 20 9.61 9.29 7.79
C LYS A 20 8.38 9.02 8.65
N LEU A 21 7.70 7.89 8.44
CA LEU A 21 6.50 7.51 9.19
C LEU A 21 6.79 7.26 10.68
N GLU A 22 7.98 6.74 11.01
CA GLU A 22 8.42 6.54 12.40
C GLU A 22 8.58 7.84 13.18
N LYS A 23 8.72 8.98 12.50
CA LYS A 23 8.80 10.30 13.14
C LYS A 23 7.45 10.92 13.45
N PHE A 24 6.35 10.32 12.96
CA PHE A 24 5.01 10.83 13.23
C PHE A 24 4.59 10.51 14.66
N SER A 25 4.22 11.54 15.41
CA SER A 25 3.45 11.35 16.63
C SER A 25 1.98 11.09 16.29
N SER A 26 1.16 10.80 17.31
CA SER A 26 -0.29 10.68 17.15
C SER A 26 -0.92 11.91 16.46
N PHE A 27 -0.35 13.11 16.67
CA PHE A 27 -0.83 14.31 16.01
C PHE A 27 -0.55 14.30 14.50
N GLU A 28 0.68 13.98 14.08
CA GLU A 28 1.01 13.92 12.64
C GLU A 28 0.21 12.83 11.93
N TRP A 29 -0.05 11.68 12.57
CA TRP A 29 -0.87 10.61 12.00
C TRP A 29 -2.30 11.06 11.65
N GLU A 30 -2.89 11.91 12.48
CA GLU A 30 -4.25 12.43 12.32
C GLU A 30 -4.30 13.74 11.51
N SER A 31 -3.14 14.38 11.28
CA SER A 31 -3.06 15.64 10.55
C SER A 31 -3.38 15.45 9.06
N PRO A 32 -4.02 16.44 8.41
CA PRO A 32 -4.23 16.43 6.97
C PRO A 32 -2.92 16.27 6.20
N SER A 33 -2.90 15.35 5.25
CA SER A 33 -1.82 15.23 4.27
C SER A 33 -1.89 16.41 3.27
N ARG A 34 -0.87 16.53 2.41
CA ARG A 34 -0.91 17.50 1.29
C ARG A 34 -2.01 17.19 0.27
N CYS A 35 -2.56 15.97 0.29
CA CYS A 35 -3.86 15.69 -0.31
C CYS A 35 -4.90 16.09 0.74
N HIS A 36 -5.40 17.32 0.68
CA HIS A 36 -6.29 17.91 1.69
C HIS A 36 -7.58 17.12 2.00
N MET A 37 -7.86 16.04 1.27
CA MET A 37 -8.97 15.13 1.51
C MET A 37 -8.65 13.99 2.48
N TRP A 38 -7.38 13.75 2.82
CA TRP A 38 -6.92 12.58 3.59
C TRP A 38 -5.97 12.96 4.71
N ALA A 39 -6.10 12.30 5.87
CA ALA A 39 -5.09 12.36 6.91
C ALA A 39 -3.86 11.54 6.52
N ASN A 40 -2.72 11.79 7.17
CA ASN A 40 -1.48 11.07 6.89
C ASN A 40 -1.61 9.55 7.10
N LYS A 41 -2.42 9.11 8.09
CA LYS A 41 -2.74 7.70 8.29
C LYS A 41 -3.42 7.07 7.07
N ASP A 42 -4.32 7.79 6.41
CA ASP A 42 -5.06 7.27 5.25
C ASP A 42 -4.10 7.06 4.07
N VAL A 43 -3.16 7.99 3.86
CA VAL A 43 -2.09 7.87 2.86
C VAL A 43 -1.21 6.65 3.14
N ALA A 44 -0.81 6.44 4.40
CA ALA A 44 -0.04 5.26 4.77
C ALA A 44 -0.84 3.96 4.59
N SER A 45 -2.14 3.96 4.90
CA SER A 45 -3.02 2.81 4.63
C SER A 45 -3.15 2.51 3.14
N HIS A 46 -3.19 3.54 2.29
CA HIS A 46 -3.14 3.38 0.83
C HIS A 46 -1.83 2.74 0.35
N LEU A 47 -0.71 3.14 0.94
CA LEU A 47 0.59 2.51 0.67
C LEU A 47 0.57 1.02 1.05
N VAL A 48 0.08 0.68 2.25
CA VAL A 48 -0.02 -0.71 2.72
C VAL A 48 -0.90 -1.54 1.78
N ALA A 49 -2.08 -1.04 1.41
CA ALA A 49 -2.99 -1.74 0.50
C ALA A 49 -2.34 -2.01 -0.87
N THR A 50 -1.65 -1.01 -1.42
CA THR A 50 -0.98 -1.13 -2.72
C THR A 50 0.21 -2.10 -2.66
N LEU A 51 1.02 -2.06 -1.60
CA LEU A 51 2.13 -2.99 -1.42
C LEU A 51 1.64 -4.42 -1.23
N GLY A 52 0.60 -4.63 -0.41
CA GLY A 52 0.00 -5.94 -0.20
C GLY A 52 -0.56 -6.54 -1.50
N PHE A 53 -1.20 -5.71 -2.34
CA PHE A 53 -1.65 -6.12 -3.66
C PHE A 53 -0.51 -6.64 -4.54
N ASN A 54 0.59 -5.89 -4.65
CA ASN A 54 1.73 -6.30 -5.48
C ASN A 54 2.46 -7.52 -4.91
N LEU A 55 2.60 -7.59 -3.59
CA LEU A 55 3.21 -8.73 -2.91
C LEU A 55 2.41 -10.02 -3.14
N ASN A 56 1.07 -9.92 -3.13
CA ASN A 56 0.21 -11.05 -3.46
C ASN A 56 0.48 -11.56 -4.89
N SER A 57 0.58 -10.66 -5.88
CA SER A 57 0.91 -11.06 -7.26
C SER A 57 2.26 -11.77 -7.36
N ILE A 58 3.29 -11.29 -6.66
CA ILE A 58 4.61 -11.93 -6.62
C ILE A 58 4.50 -13.32 -5.96
N THR A 59 3.76 -13.43 -4.87
CA THR A 59 3.56 -14.69 -4.13
C THR A 59 2.87 -15.73 -5.01
N MET A 60 1.81 -15.34 -5.72
CA MET A 60 1.11 -16.21 -6.67
C MET A 60 2.06 -16.70 -7.78
N ALA A 61 2.84 -15.80 -8.37
CA ALA A 61 3.84 -16.15 -9.38
C ALA A 61 4.89 -17.14 -8.85
N LEU A 62 5.42 -16.92 -7.65
CA LEU A 62 6.39 -17.83 -7.01
C LEU A 62 5.81 -19.22 -6.71
N SER A 63 4.49 -19.31 -6.48
CA SER A 63 3.79 -20.59 -6.31
C SER A 63 3.43 -21.29 -7.62
N GLY A 64 3.81 -20.72 -8.77
CA GLY A 64 3.47 -21.25 -10.10
C GLY A 64 2.05 -20.94 -10.57
N ASN A 65 1.29 -20.16 -9.82
CA ASN A 65 -0.03 -19.70 -10.23
C ASN A 65 0.09 -18.40 -11.04
N SER A 66 -0.07 -18.52 -12.36
CA SER A 66 0.00 -17.39 -13.30
C SER A 66 -1.37 -16.75 -13.58
N LEU A 67 -2.44 -17.19 -12.92
CA LEU A 67 -3.76 -16.59 -13.07
C LEU A 67 -3.87 -15.32 -12.21
N PRO A 68 -4.60 -14.30 -12.69
CA PRO A 68 -4.93 -13.15 -11.85
C PRO A 68 -5.67 -13.62 -10.59
N GLY A 69 -5.33 -13.04 -9.44
CA GLY A 69 -6.10 -13.24 -8.21
C GLY A 69 -7.55 -12.80 -8.41
N GLU A 70 -8.48 -13.30 -7.60
CA GLU A 70 -9.90 -12.94 -7.72
C GLU A 70 -10.09 -11.41 -7.69
N GLY A 71 -10.79 -10.87 -8.69
CA GLY A 71 -10.98 -9.43 -8.88
C GLY A 71 -9.84 -8.68 -9.59
N MET A 72 -8.78 -9.37 -10.05
CA MET A 72 -7.70 -8.75 -10.82
C MET A 72 -7.95 -8.83 -12.34
N PRO A 73 -7.58 -7.78 -13.11
CA PRO A 73 -7.64 -7.82 -14.56
C PRO A 73 -6.63 -8.84 -15.13
N ASN A 74 -6.90 -9.34 -16.33
CA ASN A 74 -6.00 -10.24 -17.04
C ASN A 74 -4.60 -9.60 -17.23
N PRO A 75 -3.53 -10.41 -17.27
CA PRO A 75 -2.20 -9.91 -17.64
C PRO A 75 -2.25 -9.14 -18.96
N GLY A 76 -1.62 -7.96 -18.98
CA GLY A 76 -1.57 -7.08 -20.17
C GLY A 76 -2.81 -6.20 -20.40
N THR A 77 -3.91 -6.39 -19.65
CA THR A 77 -5.11 -5.54 -19.75
C THR A 77 -5.25 -4.59 -18.56
N PHE A 78 -4.17 -4.41 -17.79
CA PHE A 78 -4.18 -3.65 -16.56
C PHE A 78 -4.32 -2.14 -16.82
N HIS A 79 -5.43 -1.56 -16.36
CA HIS A 79 -5.56 -0.11 -16.19
C HIS A 79 -5.75 0.24 -14.72
N SER A 80 -4.94 1.18 -14.23
CA SER A 80 -4.95 1.60 -12.82
C SER A 80 -6.34 2.07 -12.35
N THR A 81 -7.15 2.63 -13.24
CA THR A 81 -8.52 3.06 -12.97
C THR A 81 -9.46 1.91 -12.58
N GLN A 82 -9.19 0.68 -13.04
CA GLN A 82 -10.04 -0.48 -12.77
C GLN A 82 -9.86 -1.02 -11.35
N ILE A 83 -8.66 -0.89 -10.78
CA ILE A 83 -8.33 -1.42 -9.45
C ILE A 83 -8.29 -0.35 -8.36
N ALA A 84 -8.24 0.93 -8.74
CA ALA A 84 -8.18 2.05 -7.81
C ALA A 84 -9.32 2.03 -6.76
N PRO A 85 -10.59 1.72 -7.11
CA PRO A 85 -11.66 1.64 -6.11
C PRO A 85 -11.43 0.55 -5.05
N GLY A 86 -10.92 -0.62 -5.45
CA GLY A 86 -10.62 -1.73 -4.53
C GLY A 86 -9.48 -1.40 -3.58
N ILE A 87 -8.40 -0.79 -4.09
CA ILE A 87 -7.29 -0.31 -3.25
C ILE A 87 -7.77 0.75 -2.27
N ALA A 88 -8.59 1.72 -2.73
CA ALA A 88 -9.13 2.77 -1.87
C ALA A 88 -10.02 2.21 -0.76
N SER A 89 -10.93 1.28 -1.09
CA SER A 89 -11.77 0.59 -0.10
C SER A 89 -10.92 -0.13 0.95
N ARG A 90 -9.90 -0.88 0.53
CA ARG A 90 -9.00 -1.58 1.46
C ARG A 90 -8.19 -0.61 2.33
N ALA A 91 -7.74 0.51 1.77
CA ALA A 91 -7.02 1.54 2.51
C ALA A 91 -7.89 2.17 3.61
N ILE A 92 -9.14 2.53 3.29
CA ILE A 92 -10.11 3.05 4.28
C ILE A 92 -10.31 2.03 5.40
N GLN A 93 -10.60 0.78 5.06
CA GLN A 93 -10.75 -0.28 6.06
C GLN A 93 -9.52 -0.39 6.97
N LEU A 94 -8.31 -0.37 6.41
CA LEU A 94 -7.07 -0.43 7.18
C LEU A 94 -6.92 0.77 8.13
N SER A 95 -7.20 1.98 7.65
CA SER A 95 -7.18 3.20 8.44
C SER A 95 -8.17 3.14 9.62
N GLU A 96 -9.39 2.64 9.36
CA GLU A 96 -10.48 2.59 10.35
C GLU A 96 -10.33 1.46 11.36
N THR A 97 -9.84 0.29 10.95
CA THR A 97 -9.87 -0.94 11.77
C THR A 97 -8.53 -1.31 12.38
N SER A 98 -7.40 -1.07 11.69
CA SER A 98 -6.10 -1.60 12.10
C SER A 98 -5.28 -0.61 12.91
N LEU A 99 -5.52 0.70 12.75
CA LEU A 99 -4.86 1.74 13.55
C LEU A 99 -5.59 2.04 14.87
N ARG A 100 -6.91 1.84 14.96
CA ARG A 100 -7.66 1.99 16.22
C ARG A 100 -7.28 0.98 17.29
N ASN A 101 -6.81 -0.20 16.90
CA ASN A 101 -6.38 -1.26 17.83
C ASN A 101 -5.06 -0.95 18.56
N LYS A 102 -4.37 0.16 18.25
CA LYS A 102 -3.26 0.68 19.07
C LYS A 102 -3.67 1.79 20.04
N THR A 103 -4.93 2.25 20.01
CA THR A 103 -5.41 3.37 20.83
C THR A 103 -6.38 2.93 21.94
N THR A 104 -6.73 1.64 22.00
CA THR A 104 -7.64 1.11 23.03
C THR A 104 -6.97 -0.03 23.78
N LEU A 105 -6.49 0.32 24.99
CA LEU A 105 -5.84 -0.49 26.05
C LEU A 105 -4.35 -0.82 25.84
#